data_AF-A0A3S1AAG6-F1
#
_entry.id   AF-A0A3S1AAG6-F1
#
_cell.length_a   1.000
_cell.length_b   1.000
_cell.length_c   1.000
_cell.angle_alpha   90.00
_cell.angle_beta   90.00
_cell.angle_gamma   90.00
#
_symmetry.space_group_name_H-M   'P 1'
#
loop_
_entity.id
_entity.type
_entity.pdbx_description
1 polymer ?
#
loop_
_entity_poly.entity_id
_entity_poly.type
_entity_poly.pdbx_seq_one_letter_code
_entity_poly.pdbx_strand_id
1 'polypeptide(L)'
;MVQMGVDVPFQGSDYQETHRDFRPLFCDEIVTPLYALAVNFPLVEVTSENGPFQMARGTHVLPREEGIRKIAMGEIPMESFYMQPGDVIVRSPLGLHRGSPNQTNQPRPMIVMGYAMHWVHTPKVDLTLPRDYYESLPEKLQQMLRCQVVEQLPKDKVETYINFKY
;
A
#
# COMPACT_ATOMS: atom_id res chain seq x y z
N MET A 1 -10.31 -6.49 2.36
CA MET A 1 -9.05 -5.97 2.90
C MET A 1 -8.11 -7.13 3.11
N VAL A 2 -6.93 -7.10 2.50
CA VAL A 2 -5.85 -8.10 2.65
C VAL A 2 -4.73 -7.61 3.54
N GLN A 3 -4.61 -6.29 3.72
CA GLN A 3 -3.52 -5.66 4.46
C GLN A 3 -3.98 -4.30 5.00
N MET A 4 -3.54 -3.98 6.22
CA MET A 4 -3.49 -2.63 6.75
C MET A 4 -2.04 -2.37 7.16
N GLY A 5 -1.46 -1.30 6.63
CA GLY A 5 -0.12 -0.83 6.97
C GLY A 5 -0.15 0.63 7.38
N VAL A 6 0.93 1.08 8.00
CA VAL A 6 1.16 2.50 8.25
C VAL A 6 2.56 2.84 7.75
N ASP A 7 2.62 3.73 6.76
CA ASP A 7 3.87 4.30 6.29
C ASP A 7 4.22 5.47 7.22
N VAL A 8 5.36 5.40 7.90
CA VAL A 8 5.80 6.44 8.84
C VAL A 8 7.21 6.91 8.49
N PRO A 9 7.39 7.76 7.47
CA PRO A 9 8.72 8.30 7.18
C PRO A 9 9.15 9.26 8.29
N PHE A 10 10.27 8.93 8.91
CA PHE A 10 10.93 9.74 9.93
C PHE A 10 11.98 10.65 9.28
N GLN A 11 12.46 11.62 10.05
CA GLN A 11 13.58 12.45 9.64
C GLN A 11 14.76 11.59 9.17
N GLY A 12 15.28 11.90 7.99
CA GLY A 12 16.41 11.17 7.39
C GLY A 12 16.01 9.91 6.63
N SER A 13 14.71 9.62 6.45
CA SER A 13 14.28 8.63 5.45
C SER A 13 14.75 9.05 4.06
N ASP A 14 15.16 8.11 3.22
CA ASP A 14 15.57 8.39 1.83
C ASP A 14 14.46 8.02 0.82
N TYR A 15 14.70 8.28 -0.45
CA TYR A 15 13.87 7.76 -1.53
C TYR A 15 13.80 6.24 -1.48
N GLN A 16 12.59 5.70 -1.57
CA GLN A 16 12.42 4.28 -1.89
C GLN A 16 12.79 4.03 -3.35
N GLU A 17 13.19 2.81 -3.66
CA GLU A 17 13.25 2.36 -5.05
C GLU A 17 11.89 2.50 -5.72
N THR A 18 11.87 2.80 -7.01
CA THR A 18 10.60 2.83 -7.76
C THR A 18 10.09 1.41 -7.97
N HIS A 19 8.91 1.13 -7.43
CA HIS A 19 8.36 -0.23 -7.37
C HIS A 19 6.85 -0.26 -7.62
N ARG A 20 6.33 -1.50 -7.63
CA ARG A 20 4.90 -1.83 -7.59
C ARG A 20 4.67 -2.61 -6.31
N ASP A 21 3.52 -2.42 -5.67
CA ASP A 21 3.18 -3.18 -4.47
C ASP A 21 2.81 -4.63 -4.84
N PHE A 22 2.27 -4.81 -6.04
CA PHE A 22 1.78 -6.08 -6.55
C PHE A 22 2.41 -6.43 -7.90
N ARG A 23 2.47 -7.73 -8.20
CA ARG A 23 2.92 -8.26 -9.50
C ARG A 23 1.75 -8.37 -10.47
N PRO A 24 1.94 -8.24 -11.79
CA PRO A 24 0.89 -8.60 -12.76
C PRO A 24 0.36 -10.01 -12.51
N LEU A 25 -0.92 -10.27 -12.85
CA LEU A 25 -1.56 -11.56 -12.57
C LEU A 25 -0.93 -12.71 -13.38
N PHE A 26 -0.49 -12.42 -14.61
CA PHE A 26 0.12 -13.39 -15.52
C PHE A 26 1.57 -13.00 -15.82
N CYS A 27 1.73 -12.06 -16.74
CA CYS A 27 3.00 -11.48 -17.14
C CYS A 27 2.85 -9.98 -17.37
N ASP A 28 3.96 -9.28 -17.60
CA ASP A 28 4.01 -7.82 -17.64
C ASP A 28 3.47 -7.23 -18.96
N GLU A 29 3.32 -8.07 -19.99
CA GLU A 29 2.78 -7.71 -21.29
C GLU A 29 1.25 -7.76 -21.37
N ILE A 30 0.59 -8.41 -20.39
CA ILE A 30 -0.87 -8.58 -20.38
C ILE A 30 -1.51 -7.63 -19.36
N VAL A 31 -2.24 -6.64 -19.86
CA VAL A 31 -3.06 -5.77 -19.02
C VAL A 31 -4.34 -6.49 -18.62
N THR A 32 -4.57 -6.65 -17.31
CA THR A 32 -5.78 -7.26 -16.77
C THR A 32 -6.73 -6.20 -16.20
N PRO A 33 -8.03 -6.53 -16.03
CA PRO A 33 -8.89 -5.76 -15.14
C PRO A 33 -8.25 -5.59 -13.75
N LEU A 34 -8.61 -4.49 -13.08
CA LEU A 34 -8.09 -4.18 -11.75
C LEU A 34 -8.54 -5.25 -10.75
N TYR A 35 -7.58 -5.99 -10.19
CA TYR A 35 -7.86 -7.05 -9.22
C TYR A 35 -7.45 -6.65 -7.79
N ALA A 36 -6.82 -5.50 -7.62
CA ALA A 36 -6.38 -4.97 -6.33
C ALA A 36 -6.36 -3.44 -6.30
N LEU A 37 -6.51 -2.88 -5.11
CA LEU A 37 -6.56 -1.45 -4.80
C LEU A 37 -5.73 -1.17 -3.56
N ALA A 38 -4.95 -0.09 -3.59
CA ALA A 38 -4.37 0.52 -2.40
C ALA A 38 -5.12 1.83 -2.12
N VAL A 39 -5.51 2.02 -0.87
CA VAL A 39 -6.20 3.22 -0.40
C VAL A 39 -5.37 3.86 0.71
N ASN A 40 -4.92 5.08 0.49
CA ASN A 40 -4.04 5.81 1.41
C ASN A 40 -4.82 6.92 2.12
N PHE A 41 -4.64 7.02 3.44
CA PHE A 41 -5.25 8.04 4.30
C PHE A 41 -4.16 8.75 5.11
N PRO A 42 -3.90 10.05 4.86
CA PRO A 42 -2.93 10.82 5.61
C PRO A 42 -3.46 11.08 7.02
N LEU A 43 -2.61 10.91 8.04
CA LEU A 43 -2.95 11.25 9.43
C LEU A 43 -2.44 12.64 9.83
N VAL A 44 -1.63 13.26 8.98
CA VAL A 44 -1.14 14.64 9.07
C VAL A 44 -1.16 15.27 7.67
N GLU A 45 -1.08 16.59 7.57
CA GLU A 45 -0.89 17.26 6.29
C GLU A 45 0.36 16.72 5.58
N VAL A 46 0.26 16.45 4.28
CA VAL A 46 1.35 15.98 3.42
C VAL A 46 1.82 17.15 2.56
N THR A 47 3.04 17.60 2.83
CA THR A 47 3.67 18.76 2.18
C THR A 47 4.86 18.31 1.34
N SER A 48 5.57 19.25 0.73
CA SER A 48 6.78 18.93 -0.03
C SER A 48 7.96 18.54 0.87
N GLU A 49 7.98 19.05 2.10
CA GLU A 49 9.09 18.91 3.04
C GLU A 49 9.01 17.60 3.83
N ASN A 50 7.80 17.07 4.07
CA ASN A 50 7.59 15.87 4.89
C ASN A 50 7.48 14.55 4.09
N GLY A 51 7.89 14.59 2.82
CA GLY A 51 8.05 13.43 1.96
C GLY A 51 6.74 12.95 1.32
N PRO A 52 6.17 13.67 0.36
CA PRO A 52 4.94 13.23 -0.28
C PRO A 52 5.11 11.85 -0.96
N PHE A 53 4.05 11.04 -0.99
CA PHE A 53 4.01 9.86 -1.85
C PHE A 53 4.18 10.30 -3.31
N GLN A 54 4.98 9.56 -4.07
CA GLN A 54 5.23 9.86 -5.47
C GLN A 54 4.80 8.73 -6.39
N MET A 55 4.12 9.06 -7.50
CA MET A 55 3.66 8.06 -8.47
C MET A 55 3.70 8.57 -9.90
N ALA A 56 4.12 7.70 -10.82
CA ALA A 56 4.05 7.92 -12.25
C ALA A 56 2.70 7.40 -12.78
N ARG A 57 1.77 8.31 -13.06
CA ARG A 57 0.41 7.96 -13.51
C ARG A 57 0.46 7.21 -14.85
N GLY A 58 -0.54 6.35 -15.08
CA GLY A 58 -0.64 5.55 -16.32
C GLY A 58 0.31 4.35 -16.42
N THR A 59 1.35 4.25 -15.59
CA THR A 59 2.33 3.14 -15.65
C THR A 59 1.78 1.77 -15.21
N HIS A 60 0.56 1.72 -14.68
CA HIS A 60 -0.12 0.48 -14.29
C HIS A 60 -0.61 -0.38 -15.48
N VAL A 61 -0.62 0.19 -16.69
CA VAL A 61 -0.95 -0.53 -17.94
C VAL A 61 0.27 -0.76 -18.85
N LEU A 62 1.46 -0.39 -18.37
CA LEU A 62 2.71 -0.60 -19.12
C LEU A 62 3.47 -1.80 -18.54
N PRO A 63 4.33 -2.46 -19.32
CA PRO A 63 5.39 -3.27 -18.75
C PRO A 63 6.26 -2.42 -17.80
N ARG A 64 6.69 -2.98 -16.68
CA ARG A 64 7.48 -2.33 -15.63
C ARG A 64 8.72 -1.66 -16.20
N GLU A 65 9.52 -2.40 -16.97
CA GLU A 65 10.78 -1.89 -17.52
C GLU A 65 10.55 -0.74 -18.50
N GLU A 66 9.48 -0.80 -19.29
CA GLU A 66 9.09 0.33 -20.14
C GLU A 66 8.71 1.55 -19.29
N GLY A 67 7.90 1.35 -18.25
CA GLY A 67 7.52 2.41 -17.32
C GLY A 67 8.73 3.06 -16.65
N ILE A 68 9.69 2.27 -16.15
CA ILE A 68 10.94 2.75 -15.55
C ILE A 68 11.75 3.56 -16.58
N ARG A 69 11.90 3.06 -17.80
CA ARG A 69 12.60 3.77 -18.88
C ARG A 69 11.94 5.11 -19.19
N LYS A 70 10.61 5.14 -19.33
CA LYS A 70 9.85 6.37 -19.62
C LYS A 70 9.97 7.39 -18.49
N ILE A 71 9.99 6.96 -17.23
CA ILE A 71 10.27 7.82 -16.08
C ILE A 71 11.69 8.40 -16.17
N ALA A 72 12.69 7.55 -16.44
CA ALA A 72 14.09 7.96 -16.55
C ALA A 72 14.34 8.95 -17.71
N MET A 73 13.59 8.82 -18.80
CA MET A 73 13.62 9.74 -19.95
C MET A 73 12.79 11.02 -19.73
N GLY A 74 12.04 11.12 -18.64
CA GLY A 74 11.14 12.25 -18.36
C GLY A 74 9.86 12.28 -19.21
N GLU A 75 9.56 11.20 -19.93
CA GLU A 75 8.32 11.08 -20.73
C GLU A 75 7.08 10.91 -19.84
N ILE A 76 7.24 10.25 -18.69
CA ILE A 76 6.20 10.14 -17.66
C ILE A 76 6.77 10.71 -16.36
N PRO A 77 6.20 11.81 -15.83
CA PRO A 77 6.71 12.42 -14.61
C PRO A 77 6.40 11.56 -13.38
N MET A 78 7.31 11.61 -12.41
CA MET A 78 7.06 11.12 -11.06
C MET A 78 6.39 12.25 -10.25
N GLU A 79 5.06 12.22 -10.14
CA GLU A 79 4.28 13.28 -9.50
C GLU A 79 4.26 13.13 -7.99
N SER A 80 4.33 14.25 -7.24
CA SER A 80 4.15 14.27 -5.79
C SER A 80 2.70 14.55 -5.42
N PHE A 81 2.18 13.83 -4.44
CA PHE A 81 0.80 13.94 -4.00
C PHE A 81 0.73 14.60 -2.62
N TYR A 82 0.21 15.83 -2.60
CA TYR A 82 -0.05 16.59 -1.38
C TYR A 82 -1.47 16.36 -0.91
N MET A 83 -1.67 16.33 0.41
CA MET A 83 -2.93 15.89 1.01
C MET A 83 -3.16 16.56 2.36
N GLN A 84 -4.43 16.73 2.74
CA GLN A 84 -4.87 17.11 4.07
C GLN A 84 -5.49 15.90 4.79
N PRO A 85 -5.51 15.87 6.14
CA PRO A 85 -6.32 14.90 6.87
C PRO A 85 -7.78 14.92 6.39
N GLY A 86 -8.28 13.75 5.99
CA GLY A 86 -9.61 13.60 5.37
C GLY A 86 -9.55 13.34 3.86
N ASP A 87 -8.44 13.67 3.19
CA ASP A 87 -8.23 13.27 1.80
C ASP A 87 -7.98 11.77 1.67
N VAL A 88 -8.22 11.23 0.47
CA VAL A 88 -8.03 9.82 0.16
C VAL A 88 -7.37 9.68 -1.21
N ILE A 89 -6.28 8.91 -1.29
CA ILE A 89 -5.76 8.42 -2.58
C ILE A 89 -6.29 7.01 -2.77
N VAL A 90 -6.94 6.78 -3.92
CA VAL A 90 -7.29 5.44 -4.41
C VAL A 90 -6.42 5.15 -5.62
N ARG A 91 -5.56 4.14 -5.54
CA ARG A 91 -4.58 3.84 -6.60
C ARG A 91 -4.51 2.35 -6.92
N SER A 92 -4.12 2.07 -8.16
CA SER A 92 -3.71 0.72 -8.55
C SER A 92 -2.35 0.40 -7.91
N PRO A 93 -2.20 -0.77 -7.26
CA PRO A 93 -0.90 -1.21 -6.73
C PRO A 93 0.10 -1.57 -7.82
N LEU A 94 -0.33 -1.61 -9.09
CA LEU A 94 0.52 -1.87 -10.27
C LEU A 94 1.15 -0.60 -10.84
N GLY A 95 0.77 0.60 -10.38
CA GLY A 95 1.43 1.81 -10.84
C GLY A 95 2.80 1.98 -10.18
N LEU A 96 3.78 2.45 -10.95
CA LEU A 96 5.12 2.72 -10.47
C LEU A 96 5.12 3.92 -9.53
N HIS A 97 5.65 3.72 -8.33
CA HIS A 97 5.64 4.70 -7.27
C HIS A 97 6.83 4.53 -6.34
N ARG A 98 7.01 5.49 -5.43
CA ARG A 98 8.00 5.47 -4.36
C ARG A 98 7.61 6.42 -3.22
N GLY A 99 8.08 6.12 -2.01
CA GLY A 99 8.21 7.09 -0.94
C GLY A 99 9.33 8.08 -1.21
N SER A 100 9.18 9.31 -0.70
CA SER A 100 10.19 10.36 -0.77
C SER A 100 10.67 10.77 0.63
N PRO A 101 11.85 11.42 0.73
CA PRO A 101 12.44 11.81 2.00
C PRO A 101 11.58 12.75 2.85
N ASN A 102 11.50 12.47 4.15
CA ASN A 102 11.01 13.43 5.13
C ASN A 102 12.18 14.26 5.68
N GLN A 103 12.18 15.55 5.36
CA GLN A 103 13.20 16.52 5.79
C GLN A 103 12.81 17.24 7.09
N THR A 104 11.59 17.03 7.57
CA THR A 104 11.10 17.61 8.83
C THR A 104 11.53 16.76 10.04
N ASN A 105 11.40 17.32 11.24
CA ASN A 105 11.65 16.62 12.49
C ASN A 105 10.42 15.85 13.04
N GLN A 106 9.29 15.89 12.33
CA GLN A 106 8.07 15.18 12.72
C GLN A 106 7.84 13.98 11.80
N PRO A 107 7.42 12.81 12.32
CA PRO A 107 7.03 11.71 11.46
C PRO A 107 5.78 12.07 10.64
N ARG A 108 5.67 11.53 9.43
CA ARG A 108 4.48 11.69 8.58
C ARG A 108 3.74 10.35 8.41
N PRO A 109 2.87 10.00 9.37
CA PRO A 109 2.12 8.75 9.31
C PRO A 109 1.01 8.80 8.25
N MET A 110 0.89 7.72 7.47
CA MET A 110 -0.15 7.49 6.47
C MET A 110 -0.64 6.05 6.56
N ILE A 111 -1.94 5.86 6.74
CA ILE A 111 -2.55 4.52 6.71
C ILE A 111 -2.66 4.08 5.26
N VAL A 112 -2.30 2.83 4.98
CA VAL A 112 -2.49 2.19 3.68
C VAL A 112 -3.35 0.94 3.86
N MET A 113 -4.47 0.88 3.16
CA MET A 113 -5.35 -0.28 3.14
C MET A 113 -5.28 -0.95 1.78
N GLY A 114 -4.82 -2.21 1.77
CA GLY A 114 -4.79 -3.08 0.60
C GLY A 114 -6.09 -3.86 0.47
N TYR A 115 -6.70 -3.80 -0.72
CA TYR A 115 -7.83 -4.63 -1.12
C TYR A 115 -7.42 -5.44 -2.34
N ALA A 116 -7.76 -6.72 -2.37
CA ALA A 116 -7.60 -7.56 -3.55
C ALA A 116 -8.88 -8.35 -3.77
N MET A 117 -9.07 -8.94 -4.94
CA MET A 117 -10.16 -9.89 -5.18
C MET A 117 -9.97 -11.17 -4.35
N HIS A 118 -11.07 -11.86 -4.00
CA HIS A 118 -11.06 -13.01 -3.07
C HIS A 118 -10.28 -14.22 -3.58
N TRP A 119 -10.15 -14.34 -4.89
CA TRP A 119 -9.40 -15.39 -5.57
C TRP A 119 -7.90 -15.09 -5.70
N VAL A 120 -7.45 -13.87 -5.35
CA VAL A 120 -6.02 -13.51 -5.38
C VAL A 120 -5.36 -13.93 -4.08
N HIS A 121 -4.36 -14.80 -4.17
CA HIS A 121 -3.49 -15.14 -3.05
C HIS A 121 -2.39 -14.08 -2.91
N THR A 122 -2.38 -13.38 -1.78
CA THR A 122 -1.30 -12.44 -1.40
C THR A 122 -0.51 -13.03 -0.25
N PRO A 123 0.80 -12.75 -0.10
CA PRO A 123 1.55 -13.07 1.11
C PRO A 123 0.78 -12.51 2.30
N LYS A 124 0.51 -13.38 3.27
CA LYS A 124 -0.41 -13.05 4.36
C LYS A 124 0.21 -11.99 5.25
N VAL A 125 -0.49 -10.88 5.42
CA VAL A 125 -0.43 -10.14 6.68
C VAL A 125 -1.41 -10.88 7.57
N ASP A 126 -0.91 -11.65 8.54
CA ASP A 126 -1.74 -12.50 9.40
C ASP A 126 -2.59 -11.63 10.34
N LEU A 127 -3.71 -11.12 9.84
CA LEU A 127 -4.72 -10.50 10.67
C LEU A 127 -5.47 -11.61 11.41
N THR A 128 -5.25 -11.73 12.71
CA THR A 128 -5.94 -12.71 13.56
C THR A 128 -6.83 -11.97 14.55
N LEU A 129 -8.11 -12.33 14.59
CA LEU A 129 -9.10 -11.72 15.47
C LEU A 129 -9.69 -12.76 16.44
N PRO A 130 -9.94 -12.39 17.71
CA PRO A 130 -10.80 -13.18 18.60
C PRO A 130 -12.20 -13.37 18.01
N ARG A 131 -12.82 -14.53 18.23
CA ARG A 131 -14.17 -14.85 17.73
C ARG A 131 -15.22 -13.87 18.22
N ASP A 132 -15.25 -13.61 19.53
CA ASP A 132 -16.20 -12.68 20.14
C ASP A 132 -16.11 -11.28 19.53
N TYR A 133 -14.90 -10.79 19.29
CA TYR A 133 -14.67 -9.52 18.61
C TYR A 133 -15.17 -9.57 17.16
N TYR A 134 -14.81 -10.59 16.38
CA TYR A 134 -15.24 -10.72 14.99
C TYR A 134 -16.78 -10.76 14.86
N GLU A 135 -17.45 -11.54 15.71
CA GLU A 135 -18.91 -11.67 15.73
C GLU A 135 -19.60 -10.38 16.19
N SER A 136 -18.92 -9.53 16.97
CA SER A 136 -19.43 -8.20 17.34
C SER A 136 -19.36 -7.18 16.19
N LEU A 137 -18.58 -7.44 15.14
CA LEU A 137 -18.45 -6.52 14.01
C LEU A 137 -19.73 -6.50 13.16
N PRO A 138 -20.09 -5.35 12.57
CA PRO A 138 -21.10 -5.28 11.52
C PRO A 138 -20.85 -6.29 10.40
N GLU A 139 -21.90 -6.91 9.87
CA GLU A 139 -21.83 -7.92 8.80
C GLU A 139 -20.98 -7.45 7.61
N LYS A 140 -21.12 -6.17 7.22
CA LYS A 140 -20.33 -5.58 6.15
C LYS A 140 -18.82 -5.61 6.43
N LEU A 141 -18.40 -5.39 7.67
CA LEU A 141 -16.98 -5.47 8.05
C LEU A 141 -16.52 -6.92 8.09
N GLN A 142 -17.34 -7.84 8.60
CA GLN A 142 -17.05 -9.27 8.56
C GLN A 142 -16.77 -9.77 7.13
N GLN A 143 -17.57 -9.33 6.16
CA GLN A 143 -17.40 -9.65 4.73
C GLN A 143 -16.17 -8.99 4.09
N MET A 144 -15.75 -7.82 4.59
CA MET A 144 -14.60 -7.08 4.07
C MET A 144 -13.26 -7.60 4.61
N LEU A 145 -13.22 -8.14 5.81
CA LEU A 145 -11.99 -8.59 6.46
C LEU A 145 -11.54 -9.95 5.95
N ARG A 146 -10.27 -10.07 5.56
CA ARG A 146 -9.60 -11.36 5.42
C ARG A 146 -8.73 -11.58 6.63
N CYS A 147 -9.24 -12.35 7.57
CA CYS A 147 -8.59 -12.61 8.84
C CYS A 147 -8.76 -14.07 9.25
N GLN A 148 -7.87 -14.54 10.12
CA GLN A 148 -8.08 -15.77 10.86
C GLN A 148 -8.90 -15.45 12.11
N VAL A 149 -9.95 -16.22 12.35
CA VAL A 149 -10.76 -16.10 13.57
C VAL A 149 -10.37 -17.23 14.52
N VAL A 150 -10.03 -16.88 15.77
CA VAL A 150 -9.59 -17.82 16.81
C VAL A 150 -10.36 -17.61 18.09
N GLU A 151 -10.51 -18.64 18.93
CA GLU A 151 -11.14 -18.48 20.26
C GLU A 151 -10.28 -17.62 21.19
N GLN A 152 -8.96 -17.76 21.12
CA GLN A 152 -8.00 -17.02 21.94
C GLN A 152 -6.78 -16.67 21.09
N LEU A 153 -6.28 -15.44 21.21
CA LEU A 153 -5.06 -15.02 20.53
C LEU A 153 -3.84 -15.76 21.11
N PRO A 154 -2.82 -16.07 20.28
CA PRO A 154 -1.55 -16.60 20.76
C PRO A 154 -0.96 -15.67 21.83
N LYS A 155 -0.47 -16.24 22.94
CA LYS A 155 0.21 -15.47 24.00
C LYS A 155 1.60 -15.03 23.58
N ASP A 156 2.22 -15.81 22.70
CA ASP A 156 3.54 -15.51 22.14
C ASP A 156 3.38 -14.50 20.99
N LYS A 157 3.81 -13.26 21.23
CA LYS A 157 3.84 -12.23 20.21
C LYS A 157 5.00 -12.51 19.26
N VAL A 158 4.75 -13.25 18.19
CA VAL A 158 5.71 -13.38 17.10
C VAL A 158 5.42 -12.25 16.11
N GLU A 159 6.30 -11.26 16.02
CA GLU A 159 6.27 -10.32 14.90
C GLU A 159 6.53 -11.10 13.61
N THR A 160 5.54 -11.18 12.73
CA THR A 160 5.62 -11.90 11.44
C THR A 160 6.09 -11.01 10.30
N TYR A 161 6.43 -9.74 10.57
CA TYR A 161 6.93 -8.75 9.59
C TYR A 161 8.37 -9.02 9.16
N ILE A 162 8.68 -10.20 8.62
CA ILE A 162 10.08 -10.58 8.36
C ILE A 162 10.55 -10.24 6.95
N ASN A 163 9.72 -10.20 5.89
CA ASN A 163 10.18 -9.78 4.54
C ASN A 163 9.03 -9.41 3.59
N PHE A 164 8.87 -8.12 3.25
CA PHE A 164 8.24 -7.70 1.99
C PHE A 164 9.34 -7.22 1.05
N LYS A 165 9.96 -8.15 0.33
CA LYS A 165 10.75 -7.83 -0.86
C LYS A 165 10.14 -8.62 -2.01
N TYR A 166 9.63 -7.92 -3.01
CA TYR A 166 9.21 -8.50 -4.28
C TYR A 166 10.18 -8.17 -5.38
#